data_AF-A0A7Y8F745-F1
#
_entry.id   AF-A0A7Y8F745-F1
#
_cell.length_a   1.000
_cell.length_b   1.000
_cell.length_c   1.000
_cell.angle_alpha   90.00
_cell.angle_beta   90.00
_cell.angle_gamma   90.00
#
_symmetry.space_group_name_H-M   'P 1'
#
loop_
_entity.id
_entity.type
_entity.pdbx_description
1 polymer ?
#
loop_
_entity_poly.entity_id
_entity_poly.type
_entity_poly.pdbx_seq_one_letter_code
_entity_poly.pdbx_strand_id
1 'polypeptide(L)' 'MLTMKPIMERAFELAASGKFRVPSEVCKALLDEGYTQSDVFTLGGKATTAQIRARCMKVAGE' A
#
# COMPACT_ATOMS: atom_id res chain seq x y z
N MET A 1 9.82 -20.07 -7.70
CA MET A 1 9.98 -18.68 -7.22
C MET A 1 8.59 -18.07 -7.21
N LEU A 2 8.06 -17.71 -6.05
CA LEU A 2 6.81 -16.95 -5.98
C LEU A 2 7.09 -15.59 -6.62
N THR A 3 6.52 -15.35 -7.78
CA THR A 3 6.58 -14.05 -8.46
C THR A 3 5.87 -13.04 -7.57
N MET A 4 6.65 -12.32 -6.76
CA MET A 4 6.16 -11.21 -5.96
C MET A 4 5.43 -10.24 -6.90
N LYS A 5 4.17 -9.91 -6.58
CA LYS A 5 3.42 -8.89 -7.31
C LYS A 5 4.19 -7.56 -7.21
N PRO A 6 4.15 -6.70 -8.23
CA PRO A 6 4.76 -5.39 -8.13
C PRO A 6 4.14 -4.62 -6.95
N ILE A 7 4.98 -3.96 -6.16
CA ILE A 7 4.58 -3.38 -4.88
C ILE A 7 3.42 -2.38 -5.01
N MET A 8 3.33 -1.67 -6.13
CA MET A 8 2.28 -0.68 -6.36
C MET A 8 0.89 -1.32 -6.45
N GLU A 9 0.77 -2.47 -7.15
CA GLU A 9 -0.49 -3.22 -7.20
C GLU A 9 -0.85 -3.74 -5.81
N ARG A 10 0.13 -4.30 -5.09
CA ARG A 10 -0.11 -4.86 -3.76
C ARG A 10 -0.51 -3.81 -2.74
N ALA A 11 0.12 -2.63 -2.78
CA ALA A 11 -0.24 -1.49 -1.95
C ALA A 11 -1.68 -1.02 -2.19
N PHE A 12 -2.14 -1.04 -3.45
CA PHE A 12 -3.52 -0.70 -3.78
C PHE A 12 -4.52 -1.77 -3.32
N GLU A 13 -4.18 -3.06 -3.43
CA GLU A 13 -5.00 -4.15 -2.88
C GLU A 13 -5.17 -3.99 -1.35
N LEU A 14 -4.07 -3.75 -0.63
CA LEU A 14 -4.11 -3.54 0.82
C LEU A 14 -4.93 -2.30 1.19
N ALA A 15 -4.73 -1.19 0.48
CA ALA A 15 -5.52 0.03 0.68
C ALA A 15 -7.01 -0.16 0.37
N ALA A 16 -7.34 -0.97 -0.63
CA ALA A 16 -8.72 -1.31 -0.99
C ALA A 16 -9.35 -2.38 -0.08
N SER A 17 -8.56 -3.08 0.73
CA SER A 17 -9.05 -4.08 1.66
C SER A 17 -9.88 -3.48 2.81
N GLY A 18 -9.84 -2.15 3.02
CA GLY A 18 -10.52 -1.48 4.14
C GLY A 18 -9.89 -1.69 5.51
N LYS A 19 -8.90 -2.60 5.60
CA LYS A 19 -8.16 -2.90 6.83
C LYS A 19 -7.26 -1.75 7.28
N PHE A 20 -6.75 -0.95 6.34
CA PHE A 20 -5.80 0.12 6.60
C PHE A 20 -6.44 1.48 6.28
N ARG A 21 -6.26 2.45 7.18
CA ARG A 21 -6.85 3.80 7.03
C ARG A 21 -5.83 4.82 6.59
N VAL A 22 -4.54 4.55 6.79
CA VAL A 22 -3.46 5.44 6.39
C VAL A 22 -2.38 4.72 5.57
N PRO A 23 -1.73 5.42 4.62
CA PRO A 23 -0.67 4.83 3.78
C PRO A 23 0.48 4.22 4.58
N SER A 24 0.81 4.78 5.75
CA SER A 24 1.87 4.25 6.61
C SER A 24 1.59 2.84 7.14
N GLU A 25 0.32 2.49 7.36
CA GLU A 25 -0.05 1.12 7.75
C GLU A 25 0.09 0.15 6.58
N VAL A 26 -0.28 0.59 5.37
CA VAL A 26 -0.06 -0.18 4.13
C VAL A 26 1.44 -0.45 3.93
N CYS A 27 2.28 0.56 4.10
CA CYS A 27 3.74 0.40 4.02
C CYS A 27 4.28 -0.60 5.05
N LYS A 28 3.79 -0.55 6.30
CA LYS A 28 4.16 -1.54 7.33
C LYS A 28 3.73 -2.96 6.95
N ALA A 29 2.52 -3.11 6.43
CA ALA A 29 2.01 -4.41 6.01
C ALA A 29 2.84 -5.00 4.86
N LEU A 30 3.29 -4.17 3.91
CA LEU A 30 4.17 -4.62 2.82
C LEU A 30 5.54 -5.10 3.34
N LEU A 31 6.13 -4.38 4.31
CA LEU A 31 7.37 -4.85 4.95
C LEU A 31 7.19 -6.19 5.65
N ASP A 32 6.05 -6.38 6.33
CA ASP A 32 5.70 -7.64 7.00
C ASP A 32 5.47 -8.79 6.00
N GLU A 33 4.91 -8.48 4.82
CA GLU A 33 4.70 -9.42 3.72
C GLU A 33 6.01 -9.83 3.00
N GLY A 34 7.12 -9.15 3.29
CA GLY A 34 8.46 -9.44 2.76
C GLY A 34 8.94 -8.51 1.65
N TYR A 35 8.23 -7.41 1.37
CA TYR A 35 8.74 -6.35 0.50
C TYR A 35 9.91 -5.61 1.17
N THR A 36 10.88 -5.16 0.38
CA THR A 36 12.05 -4.48 0.92
C THR A 36 11.75 -3.02 1.25
N GLN A 37 12.59 -2.40 2.09
CA GLN A 37 12.53 -0.96 2.32
C GLN A 37 12.67 -0.16 1.02
N SER A 38 13.50 -0.61 0.08
CA SER A 38 13.67 0.02 -1.23
C SER A 38 12.37 0.02 -2.02
N ASP A 39 11.63 -1.09 -2.00
CA ASP A 39 10.32 -1.17 -2.66
C ASP A 39 9.36 -0.16 -2.02
N VAL A 40 9.25 -0.15 -0.69
CA VAL A 40 8.34 0.76 0.03
C VAL A 40 8.72 2.23 -0.18
N PHE A 41 10.01 2.53 -0.34
CA PHE A 41 10.46 3.88 -0.68
C PHE A 41 9.90 4.38 -2.01
N THR A 42 9.70 3.49 -2.99
CA THR A 42 9.05 3.84 -4.28
C THR A 42 7.61 4.32 -4.10
N LEU A 43 6.93 3.94 -3.01
CA LEU A 43 5.57 4.38 -2.68
C LEU A 43 5.52 5.74 -1.98
N GLY A 44 6.67 6.24 -1.50
CA GLY A 44 6.78 7.52 -0.77
C GLY A 44 6.56 8.76 -1.64
N GLY A 45 6.42 8.61 -2.95
CA GLY A 45 6.09 9.72 -3.85
C GLY A 45 4.74 10.36 -3.50
N LYS A 46 4.67 11.70 -3.53
CA LYS A 46 3.47 12.48 -3.17
C LYS A 46 2.21 12.01 -3.89
N ALA A 47 2.32 11.73 -5.19
CA ALA A 47 1.21 11.25 -6.01
C ALA A 47 0.76 9.83 -5.60
N THR A 48 1.70 8.90 -5.42
CA THR A 48 1.42 7.52 -5.00
C THR A 48 0.80 7.48 -3.61
N THR A 49 1.34 8.24 -2.67
CA THR A 49 0.80 8.35 -1.31
C THR A 49 -0.62 8.93 -1.31
N ALA A 50 -0.90 9.95 -2.12
CA ALA A 50 -2.25 10.50 -2.27
C ALA A 50 -3.24 9.46 -2.83
N GLN A 51 -2.79 8.67 -3.81
CA GLN A 51 -3.56 7.59 -4.42
C GLN A 51 -3.87 6.44 -3.43
N ILE A 52 -2.90 6.06 -2.60
CA ILE A 52 -3.10 5.05 -1.55
C ILE A 52 -4.08 5.59 -0.51
N ARG A 53 -3.90 6.85 -0.08
CA ARG A 53 -4.77 7.50 0.90
C ARG A 53 -6.22 7.59 0.43
N ALA A 54 -6.43 7.99 -0.81
CA ALA A 54 -7.77 8.07 -1.40
C ALA A 54 -8.49 6.72 -1.38
N ARG A 55 -7.77 5.62 -1.66
CA ARG A 55 -8.31 4.24 -1.59
C ARG A 55 -8.64 3.82 -0.17
N CYS A 56 -7.74 4.07 0.79
CA CYS A 56 -7.98 3.79 2.21
C CYS A 56 -9.23 4.51 2.73
N MET A 57 -9.45 5.76 2.29
CA MET A 57 -10.61 6.57 2.69
C MET A 57 -11.89 6.16 2.00
N LYS A 58 -11.84 5.77 0.71
CA LYS A 58 -13.01 5.35 -0.05
C LYS A 58 -13.70 4.14 0.59
N VAL A 59 -12.92 3.18 1.09
CA VAL A 59 -13.47 1.96 1.72
C VAL A 59 -13.98 2.22 3.15
N ALA A 60 -13.47 3.23 3.84
CA ALA A 60 -13.92 3.57 5.19
C ALA A 60 -15.28 4.31 5.24
N GLY A 61 -15.82 4.70 4.08
CA GLY A 61 -17.06 5.48 3.95
C GLY A 61 -18.21 4.78 3.21
N GLU A 62 -18.06 3.49 2.88
CA GLU A 62 -19.09 2.63 2.28
C GLU A 62 -19.66 1.64 3.31
#